data_AF-A0A0L1LIZ7-F1
#
_entry.id   AF-A0A0L1LIZ7-F1
#
_cell.length_a   1.000
_cell.length_b   1.000
_cell.length_c   1.000
_cell.angle_alpha   90.00
_cell.angle_beta   90.00
_cell.angle_gamma   90.00
#
_symmetry.space_group_name_H-M   'P 1'
#
loop_
_entity.id
_entity.type
_entity.pdbx_description
1 polymer ?
#
loop_
_entity_poly.entity_id
_entity_poly.type
_entity_poly.pdbx_seq_one_letter_code
_entity_poly.pdbx_strand_id
1 'polypeptide(L)'
;MSLNQPPAERREVTVRRAPKYVPFLILGALVGAGAAAVVAYGLPGDQSFDPGAVFGFFMVMFGAGGAILGAVLALVLDRRSVKRQQRATVEAVPDSEPDTDPQS
;
A
#
# COMPACT_ATOMS: atom_id res chain seq x y z
N MET A 1 -27.38 20.94 -43.75
CA MET A 1 -26.00 20.45 -43.80
C MET A 1 -25.61 20.04 -42.39
N SER A 2 -25.77 18.75 -42.04
CA SER A 2 -25.49 18.21 -40.71
C SER A 2 -24.05 17.70 -40.70
N LEU A 3 -23.20 18.24 -39.82
CA LEU A 3 -21.82 17.81 -39.64
C LEU A 3 -21.80 16.47 -38.91
N ASN A 4 -21.36 15.43 -39.61
CA ASN A 4 -20.97 14.14 -39.07
C ASN A 4 -19.99 14.34 -37.90
N GLN A 5 -20.45 14.15 -36.66
CA GLN A 5 -19.56 14.02 -35.51
C GLN A 5 -19.09 12.57 -35.43
N PRO A 6 -17.78 12.29 -35.54
CA PRO A 6 -17.27 10.94 -35.40
C PRO A 6 -17.58 10.40 -33.99
N PRO A 7 -17.90 9.11 -33.85
CA PRO A 7 -18.23 8.51 -32.56
C PRO A 7 -17.04 8.70 -31.61
N ALA A 8 -17.31 9.27 -30.43
CA ALA A 8 -16.30 9.46 -29.39
C ALA A 8 -15.64 8.11 -29.08
N GLU A 9 -14.39 7.95 -29.53
CA GLU A 9 -13.57 6.77 -29.31
C GLU A 9 -13.32 6.62 -27.80
N ARG A 10 -14.12 5.77 -27.15
CA ARG A 10 -14.04 5.49 -25.71
C ARG A 10 -12.76 4.69 -25.46
N ARG A 11 -11.67 5.42 -25.21
CA ARG A 11 -10.37 4.83 -24.88
C ARG A 11 -10.41 4.32 -23.44
N GLU A 12 -10.51 3.01 -23.26
CA GLU A 12 -10.40 2.36 -21.96
C GLU A 12 -8.99 2.57 -21.39
N VAL A 13 -8.89 3.38 -20.34
CA VAL A 13 -7.64 3.58 -19.59
C VAL A 13 -7.71 2.73 -18.34
N THR A 14 -6.98 1.62 -18.32
CA THR A 14 -6.83 0.80 -17.10
C THR A 14 -5.97 1.53 -16.08
N VAL A 15 -6.59 2.17 -15.09
CA VAL A 15 -5.88 2.73 -13.95
C VAL A 15 -5.52 1.60 -12.99
N ARG A 16 -4.23 1.25 -12.93
CA ARG A 16 -3.71 0.35 -11.89
C ARG A 16 -3.45 1.17 -10.64
N ARG A 17 -4.15 0.91 -9.53
CA ARG A 17 -3.77 1.48 -8.23
C ARG A 17 -2.40 0.91 -7.85
N ALA A 18 -1.41 1.78 -7.66
CA ALA A 18 -0.12 1.38 -7.13
C ALA A 18 -0.31 0.89 -5.68
N PRO A 19 0.20 -0.30 -5.31
CA PRO A 19 0.07 -0.81 -3.96
C PRO A 19 0.85 0.04 -2.95
N LYS A 20 0.27 0.30 -1.78
CA LYS A 20 0.89 1.13 -0.74
C LYS A 20 1.76 0.30 0.21
N TYR A 21 2.91 -0.17 -0.25
CA TYR A 21 3.83 -0.98 0.57
C TYR A 21 4.74 -0.16 1.50
N VAL A 22 5.00 1.11 1.16
CA VAL A 22 5.89 2.02 1.92
C VAL A 22 5.59 2.09 3.43
N PRO A 23 4.34 2.32 3.89
CA PRO A 23 4.07 2.40 5.33
C PRO A 23 4.38 1.09 6.07
N PHE A 24 4.18 -0.07 5.43
CA PHE A 24 4.48 -1.36 6.04
C PHE A 24 5.98 -1.65 6.07
N LEU A 25 6.74 -1.20 5.06
CA LEU A 25 8.20 -1.25 5.08
C LEU A 25 8.73 -0.44 6.26
N ILE A 26 8.25 0.79 6.43
CA ILE A 26 8.66 1.68 7.54
C ILE A 26 8.29 1.05 8.88
N LEU A 27 7.06 0.58 9.04
CA LEU A 27 6.61 -0.06 10.29
C LEU A 27 7.48 -1.28 10.63
N GLY A 28 7.73 -2.14 9.65
CA GLY A 28 8.58 -3.31 9.83
C GLY A 28 10.03 -2.95 10.20
N ALA A 29 10.61 -1.95 9.54
CA ALA A 29 11.94 -1.44 9.86
C ALA A 29 12.01 -0.86 11.28
N LEU A 30 10.99 -0.12 11.72
CA LEU A 30 10.91 0.45 13.07
C LEU A 30 10.78 -0.65 14.14
N VAL A 31 9.98 -1.68 13.89
CA VAL A 31 9.89 -2.84 14.79
C VAL A 31 11.23 -3.56 14.88
N GLY A 32 11.90 -3.76 13.75
CA GLY A 32 13.25 -4.34 13.70
C GLY A 32 14.30 -3.50 14.45
N ALA A 33 14.24 -2.19 14.29
CA ALA A 33 15.08 -1.24 15.02
C ALA A 33 14.85 -1.32 16.54
N GLY A 34 13.59 -1.41 16.96
CA GLY A 34 13.23 -1.62 18.36
C GLY A 34 13.81 -2.93 18.91
N ALA A 35 13.70 -4.02 18.16
CA ALA A 35 14.32 -5.30 18.54
C ALA A 35 15.84 -5.20 18.66
N ALA A 36 16.51 -4.48 17.75
CA ALA A 36 17.95 -4.26 17.81
C ALA A 36 18.35 -3.45 19.06
N ALA A 37 17.57 -2.42 19.41
CA ALA A 37 17.79 -1.64 20.63
C ALA A 37 17.61 -2.50 21.90
N VAL A 38 16.60 -3.38 21.93
CA VAL A 38 16.41 -4.31 23.05
C VAL A 38 17.59 -5.27 23.18
N VAL A 39 18.13 -5.79 22.08
CA VAL A 39 19.31 -6.66 22.13
C VAL A 39 20.55 -5.91 22.63
N ALA A 40 20.77 -4.70 22.13
CA ALA A 40 21.97 -3.93 22.46
C ALA A 40 21.97 -3.34 23.88
N TYR A 41 20.80 -2.93 24.39
CA TYR A 41 20.70 -2.16 25.63
C TYR A 41 19.82 -2.82 26.71
N GLY A 42 19.05 -3.84 26.38
CA GLY A 42 18.10 -4.50 27.29
C GLY A 42 18.64 -5.73 28.00
N LEU A 43 19.79 -6.26 27.57
CA LEU A 43 20.45 -7.40 28.22
C LEU A 43 21.64 -6.94 29.07
N PRO A 44 21.97 -7.64 30.18
CA PRO A 44 23.21 -7.39 30.92
C PRO A 44 24.39 -7.58 29.98
N GLY A 45 25.09 -6.49 29.67
CA GLY A 45 26.18 -6.47 28.71
C GLY A 45 27.46 -7.08 29.29
N ASP A 46 28.20 -7.79 28.43
CA ASP A 46 29.61 -8.06 28.63
C ASP A 46 30.40 -6.80 28.23
N GLN A 47 31.36 -6.37 29.06
CA GLN A 47 32.21 -5.21 28.77
C GLN A 47 33.10 -5.39 27.53
N SER A 48 33.17 -6.62 27.01
CA SER A 48 33.94 -6.98 25.81
C SER A 48 33.38 -6.40 24.51
N PHE A 49 32.09 -6.00 24.47
CA PHE A 49 31.46 -5.49 23.27
C PHE A 49 30.85 -4.11 23.47
N ASP A 50 31.17 -3.19 22.58
CA ASP A 50 30.53 -1.87 22.54
C ASP A 50 29.04 -2.02 22.17
N PRO A 51 28.10 -1.56 23.02
CA PRO A 51 26.67 -1.62 22.73
C PRO A 51 26.28 -0.89 21.44
N GLY A 52 27.01 0.18 21.07
CA GLY A 52 26.78 0.91 19.82
C GLY A 52 27.05 0.04 18.57
N ALA A 53 28.17 -0.70 18.58
CA ALA A 53 28.49 -1.66 17.53
C ALA A 53 27.48 -2.81 17.44
N VAL A 54 27.06 -3.38 18.59
CA VAL A 54 26.03 -4.42 18.66
C VAL A 54 24.71 -3.89 18.08
N PHE A 55 24.30 -2.71 18.51
CA PHE A 55 23.11 -2.04 17.99
C PHE A 55 23.19 -1.88 16.48
N GLY A 56 24.28 -1.31 15.95
CA GLY A 56 24.44 -1.09 14.51
C GLY A 56 24.35 -2.39 13.69
N PHE A 57 25.01 -3.46 14.14
CA PHE A 57 24.96 -4.76 13.49
C PHE A 57 23.53 -5.33 13.45
N PHE A 58 22.85 -5.39 14.61
CA PHE A 58 21.49 -5.91 14.68
C PHE A 58 20.46 -4.97 14.02
N MET A 59 20.70 -3.67 14.01
CA MET A 59 19.84 -2.68 13.35
C MET A 59 19.75 -2.94 11.84
N VAL A 60 20.88 -3.25 11.19
CA VAL A 60 20.87 -3.61 9.77
C VAL A 60 20.13 -4.93 9.55
N MET A 61 20.44 -5.95 10.37
CA MET A 61 19.85 -7.28 10.21
C MET A 61 18.34 -7.30 10.47
N PHE A 62 17.90 -6.79 11.61
CA PHE A 62 16.49 -6.73 12.00
C PHE A 62 15.73 -5.63 11.28
N GLY A 63 16.36 -4.49 10.95
CA GLY A 63 15.73 -3.44 10.16
C GLY A 63 15.42 -3.92 8.74
N ALA A 64 16.39 -4.52 8.05
CA ALA A 64 16.17 -5.09 6.72
C ALA A 64 15.19 -6.28 6.76
N GLY A 65 15.36 -7.21 7.69
CA GLY A 65 14.45 -8.34 7.87
C GLY A 65 13.02 -7.90 8.19
N GLY A 66 12.87 -6.94 9.11
CA GLY A 66 11.59 -6.34 9.48
C GLY A 66 10.93 -5.63 8.31
N ALA A 67 11.69 -4.86 7.52
CA ALA A 67 11.17 -4.23 6.30
C ALA A 67 10.67 -5.28 5.30
N ILE A 68 11.44 -6.34 5.03
CA ILE A 68 11.04 -7.43 4.14
C ILE A 68 9.73 -8.08 4.62
N LEU A 69 9.65 -8.42 5.92
CA LEU A 69 8.43 -8.98 6.51
C LEU A 69 7.24 -8.03 6.41
N GLY A 70 7.47 -6.73 6.63
CA GLY A 70 6.48 -5.68 6.43
C GLY A 70 5.99 -5.65 4.98
N ALA A 71 6.89 -5.72 4.00
CA ALA A 71 6.55 -5.78 2.58
C ALA A 71 5.69 -7.00 2.25
N VAL A 72 6.07 -8.18 2.75
CA VAL A 72 5.32 -9.43 2.56
C VAL A 72 3.91 -9.31 3.16
N LEU A 73 3.80 -8.76 4.38
CA LEU A 73 2.50 -8.53 5.01
C LEU A 73 1.65 -7.57 4.18
N ALA A 74 2.26 -6.51 3.65
CA ALA A 74 1.59 -5.54 2.79
C ALA A 74 1.09 -6.18 1.49
N LEU A 75 1.89 -7.05 0.86
CA LEU A 75 1.51 -7.83 -0.33
C LEU A 75 0.31 -8.74 -0.05
N VAL A 76 0.30 -9.41 1.11
CA VAL A 76 -0.79 -10.29 1.52
C VAL A 76 -2.08 -9.49 1.78
N LEU A 77 -1.97 -8.35 2.45
CA LEU A 77 -3.11 -7.48 2.74
C LEU A 77 -3.63 -6.78 1.49
N ASP A 78 -2.77 -6.27 0.63
CA ASP A 78 -3.14 -5.63 -0.64
C ASP A 78 -3.86 -6.62 -1.56
N ARG A 79 -3.36 -7.86 -1.69
CA ARG A 79 -4.05 -8.94 -2.42
C ARG A 79 -5.46 -9.22 -1.89
N ARG A 80 -5.68 -9.11 -0.59
CA ARG A 80 -7.01 -9.28 0.02
C ARG A 80 -7.89 -8.03 -0.13
N SER A 81 -7.29 -6.85 -0.03
CA SER A 81 -7.98 -5.56 -0.12
C SER A 81 -8.47 -5.27 -1.54
N VAL A 82 -7.64 -5.50 -2.56
CA VAL A 82 -8.02 -5.34 -3.98
C VAL A 82 -9.21 -6.25 -4.33
N LYS A 83 -9.23 -7.49 -3.82
CA LYS A 83 -10.37 -8.40 -3.99
C LYS A 83 -11.65 -7.94 -3.26
N ARG A 84 -11.53 -7.23 -2.13
CA ARG A 84 -12.69 -6.72 -1.38
C ARG A 84 -13.20 -5.37 -1.91
N GLN A 85 -12.33 -4.48 -2.38
CA GLN A 85 -12.73 -3.16 -2.88
C GLN A 85 -13.54 -3.23 -4.19
N GLN A 86 -13.34 -4.27 -5.01
CA GLN A 86 -14.20 -4.51 -6.19
C GLN A 86 -15.68 -4.75 -5.84
N ARG A 87 -16.02 -5.07 -4.59
CA ARG A 87 -17.41 -5.34 -4.17
C ARG A 87 -18.19 -4.12 -3.67
N ALA A 88 -17.58 -2.95 -3.52
CA ALA A 88 -18.18 -1.83 -2.78
C ALA A 88 -18.36 -0.52 -3.57
N THR A 89 -18.26 -0.52 -4.90
CA THR A 89 -18.54 0.69 -5.70
C THR A 89 -19.28 0.31 -6.97
N VAL A 90 -20.57 0.01 -6.81
CA VAL A 90 -21.58 0.20 -7.86
C VAL A 90 -22.86 0.61 -7.14
N GLU A 91 -23.02 1.90 -6.93
CA GLU A 91 -24.35 2.50 -6.99
C GLU A 91 -24.34 3.28 -8.30
N ALA A 92 -24.92 2.67 -9.34
CA ALA A 92 -25.14 3.36 -10.59
C ALA A 92 -26.18 4.44 -10.31
N VAL A 93 -25.76 5.70 -10.33
CA VAL A 93 -26.71 6.81 -10.46
C VAL A 93 -27.32 6.65 -11.85
N PRO A 94 -28.64 6.42 -11.99
CA PRO A 94 -29.28 6.42 -13.29
C PRO A 94 -29.03 7.78 -13.93
N ASP A 95 -28.47 7.81 -15.14
CA ASP A 95 -28.50 9.01 -15.96
C ASP A 95 -29.97 9.38 -16.12
N SER A 96 -30.40 10.48 -15.49
CA SER A 96 -31.72 11.04 -15.70
C SER A 96 -31.92 11.24 -17.19
N GLU A 97 -32.84 10.48 -17.79
CA GLU A 97 -33.26 10.68 -19.18
C GLU A 97 -33.59 12.17 -19.40
N PRO A 98 -33.08 12.80 -20.47
CA PRO A 98 -33.48 14.15 -20.80
C PRO A 98 -34.97 14.13 -21.13
N ASP A 99 -35.73 14.89 -20.35
CA ASP A 99 -37.15 15.16 -20.53
C ASP A 99 -37.39 15.62 -21.97
N THR A 100 -37.77 14.66 -22.81
CA THR A 100 -38.28 14.90 -24.15
C THR A 100 -39.77 14.67 -24.06
N ASP A 101 -40.45 15.63 -23.45
CA ASP A 101 -41.90 15.78 -23.54
C ASP A 101 -42.31 15.74 -25.02
N PRO A 102 -43.05 14.72 -25.48
CA PRO A 102 -43.65 14.70 -26.79
C PRO A 102 -45.16 14.82 -26.59
N GLN A 103 -45.67 16.02 -26.35
CA GLN A 103 -47.12 16.31 -26.30
C GLN A 103 -47.27 17.84 -26.23
N SER A 104 -47.97 18.55 -27.11
CA SER A 104 -48.97 18.24 -28.13
C SER A 104 -49.20 19.52 -28.96
#